data_AF-A0A397EVY5-F1
#
_entry.id   AF-A0A397EVY5-F1
#
_cell.length_a   1.000
_cell.length_b   1.000
_cell.length_c   1.000
_cell.angle_alpha   90.00
_cell.angle_beta   90.00
_cell.angle_gamma   90.00
#
_symmetry.space_group_name_H-M   'P 1'
#
loop_
_entity.id
_entity.type
_entity.pdbx_description
1 polymer ?
#
loop_
_entity_poly.entity_id
_entity_poly.type
_entity_poly.pdbx_seq_one_letter_code
_entity_poly.pdbx_strand_id
1 'polypeptide(L)'
;MFPRKASDHAKSGGSVLPKEFYTRPDLTQPESDFLGSIATNMCMEVIIYAQENGGSVKWKHKNSSRDGVQIFQGEEFGGNEDLTYVCGVNTIRGALADVADLFHLTNDDKLASYARVFEPDLIDMFTIHDIVKPSLENPLHYIGVRWSAVESSSPLVKNRDFCYLEVH
;
A
#
# COMPACT_ATOMS: atom_id res chain seq x y z
N MET A 1 -25.48 4.94 9.73
CA MET A 1 -25.27 5.91 8.65
C MET A 1 -24.88 7.23 9.30
N PHE A 2 -23.57 7.47 9.44
CA PHE A 2 -23.06 8.75 9.93
C PHE A 2 -22.71 9.61 8.72
N PRO A 3 -23.09 10.89 8.67
CA PRO A 3 -22.76 11.75 7.53
C PRO A 3 -21.24 11.96 7.51
N ARG A 4 -20.58 11.62 6.39
CA ARG A 4 -19.23 12.11 6.11
C ARG A 4 -19.35 13.63 5.99
N LYS A 5 -18.85 14.37 6.98
CA LYS A 5 -18.53 15.79 6.78
C LYS A 5 -17.50 15.84 5.66
N ALA A 6 -17.76 16.70 4.67
CA ALA A 6 -16.70 17.16 3.79
C ALA A 6 -15.59 17.69 4.69
N SER A 7 -14.42 17.06 4.62
CA SER A 7 -13.20 17.59 5.22
C SER A 7 -12.92 18.90 4.49
N ASP A 8 -13.15 20.03 5.19
CA ASP A 8 -12.57 21.30 4.80
C ASP A 8 -11.06 21.09 4.90
N HIS A 9 -10.42 20.81 3.76
CA HIS A 9 -8.97 20.74 3.65
C HIS A 9 -8.40 22.14 3.93
N ALA A 10 -8.22 22.44 5.22
CA ALA A 10 -7.23 23.38 5.65
C ALA A 10 -5.90 22.84 5.14
N LYS A 11 -5.30 23.56 4.18
CA LYS A 11 -3.89 23.42 3.83
C LYS A 11 -3.07 23.56 5.11
N SER A 12 -2.77 22.45 5.79
CA SER A 12 -1.64 22.45 6.71
C SER A 12 -0.42 22.62 5.82
N GLY A 13 0.31 23.72 6.02
CA GLY A 13 1.58 23.92 5.34
C GLY A 13 2.44 22.70 5.61
N GLY A 14 2.76 21.95 4.55
CA GLY A 14 3.51 20.71 4.64
C GLY A 14 4.82 20.96 5.38
N SER A 15 4.87 20.59 6.66
CA SER A 15 6.12 20.54 7.38
C SER A 15 6.85 19.34 6.80
N VAL A 16 7.77 19.61 5.86
CA VAL A 16 8.77 18.65 5.43
C VAL A 16 9.32 17.97 6.67
N LEU A 17 9.34 16.63 6.69
CA LEU A 17 9.85 15.89 7.83
C LEU A 17 11.25 16.41 8.21
N PRO A 18 11.58 16.47 9.50
CA PRO A 18 12.91 16.90 9.93
C PRO A 18 14.02 16.09 9.24
N LYS A 19 15.15 16.73 8.95
CA LYS A 19 16.22 16.16 8.11
C LYS A 19 16.77 14.83 8.64
N GLU A 20 16.71 14.66 9.95
CA GLU A 20 17.09 13.45 10.69
C GLU A 20 16.27 12.20 10.33
N PHE A 21 15.06 12.36 9.78
CA PHE A 21 14.26 11.23 9.29
C PHE A 21 14.74 10.70 7.93
N TYR A 22 15.56 11.46 7.19
CA TYR A 22 16.16 11.00 5.94
C TYR A 22 17.51 10.30 6.15
N THR A 23 18.11 10.41 7.34
CA THR A 23 19.30 9.63 7.68
C THR A 23 18.92 8.17 7.89
N ARG A 24 19.25 7.35 6.90
CA ARG A 24 19.01 5.91 6.88
C ARG A 24 20.35 5.17 6.90
N PRO A 25 20.54 4.18 7.79
CA PRO A 25 21.70 3.30 7.72
C PRO A 25 21.71 2.56 6.39
N ASP A 26 22.88 2.39 5.77
CA ASP A 26 22.98 1.54 4.59
C ASP A 26 22.68 0.08 4.96
N LEU A 27 21.93 -0.61 4.09
CA LEU A 27 21.73 -2.04 4.23
C LEU A 27 23.02 -2.77 3.84
N THR A 28 23.40 -3.74 4.65
CA THR A 28 24.42 -4.71 4.26
C THR A 28 23.89 -5.64 3.16
N GLN A 29 24.77 -6.25 2.37
CA GLN A 29 24.35 -7.20 1.33
C GLN A 29 23.48 -8.34 1.89
N PRO A 30 23.82 -8.99 3.03
CA PRO A 30 22.96 -10.03 3.60
C PRO A 30 21.58 -9.54 4.01
N GLU A 31 21.44 -8.30 4.50
CA GLU A 31 20.13 -7.71 4.83
C GLU A 31 19.31 -7.46 3.56
N SER A 32 19.96 -6.94 2.51
CA SER A 32 19.29 -6.74 1.22
C SER A 32 18.81 -8.06 0.61
N ASP A 33 19.64 -9.11 0.68
CA ASP A 33 19.30 -10.45 0.18
C ASP A 33 18.14 -11.06 1.00
N PHE A 34 18.17 -10.88 2.32
CA PHE A 34 17.10 -11.34 3.21
C PHE A 34 15.77 -10.66 2.90
N LEU A 35 15.76 -9.33 2.77
CA LEU A 35 14.54 -8.59 2.41
C LEU A 35 14.04 -8.96 1.01
N GLY A 36 14.93 -9.19 0.04
CA GLY A 36 14.56 -9.70 -1.28
C GLY A 36 13.92 -11.09 -1.23
N SER A 37 14.38 -11.96 -0.33
CA SER A 37 13.80 -13.30 -0.14
C SER A 37 12.38 -13.24 0.45
N ILE A 38 12.14 -12.31 1.39
CA ILE A 38 10.79 -12.06 1.94
C ILE A 38 9.88 -11.55 0.83
N ALA A 39 10.32 -10.54 0.07
CA ALA A 39 9.53 -9.94 -1.01
C ALA A 39 9.06 -10.97 -2.05
N THR A 40 9.93 -11.92 -2.42
CA THR A 40 9.59 -12.98 -3.37
C THR A 40 8.45 -13.87 -2.86
N ASN A 41 8.45 -14.17 -1.56
CA ASN A 41 7.39 -14.99 -0.94
C ASN A 41 6.08 -14.20 -0.82
N MET A 42 6.14 -12.90 -0.52
CA MET A 42 4.95 -12.04 -0.37
C MET A 42 4.08 -12.02 -1.62
N CYS A 43 4.66 -11.93 -2.82
CA CYS A 43 3.89 -11.95 -4.07
C CYS A 43 3.09 -13.25 -4.23
N MET A 44 3.71 -14.39 -3.88
CA MET A 44 3.06 -15.70 -3.96
C MET A 44 1.94 -15.82 -2.92
N GLU A 45 2.15 -15.32 -1.71
CA GLU A 45 1.14 -15.31 -0.65
C GLU A 45 -0.08 -14.47 -1.05
N VAL A 46 0.12 -13.27 -1.59
CA VAL A 46 -0.99 -12.43 -2.08
C VAL A 46 -1.83 -13.15 -3.14
N ILE A 47 -1.17 -13.85 -4.08
CA ILE A 47 -1.87 -14.64 -5.10
C ILE A 47 -2.70 -15.75 -4.46
N ILE A 48 -2.15 -16.47 -3.47
CA ILE A 48 -2.85 -17.56 -2.77
C ILE A 48 -4.04 -17.03 -1.98
N TYR A 49 -3.87 -15.94 -1.24
CA TYR A 49 -4.91 -15.35 -0.39
C TYR A 49 -6.03 -14.69 -1.20
N ALA A 50 -5.72 -14.11 -2.36
CA ALA A 50 -6.69 -13.44 -3.21
C ALA A 50 -7.61 -14.39 -3.99
N GLN A 51 -7.38 -15.71 -3.95
CA GLN A 51 -8.21 -16.69 -4.67
C GLN A 51 -9.63 -16.71 -4.12
N GLU A 52 -10.62 -16.46 -4.99
CA GLU A 52 -12.04 -16.58 -4.63
C GLU A 52 -12.43 -18.04 -4.32
N ASN A 53 -11.83 -18.99 -5.04
CA ASN A 53 -12.09 -20.42 -4.90
C ASN A 53 -10.77 -21.19 -4.71
N GLY A 54 -10.70 -22.06 -3.70
CA GLY A 54 -9.54 -22.93 -3.45
C GLY A 54 -8.42 -22.32 -2.60
N GLY A 55 -8.54 -21.04 -2.21
CA GLY A 55 -7.62 -20.37 -1.28
C GLY A 55 -7.91 -20.67 0.20
N SER A 56 -7.06 -20.13 1.08
CA SER A 56 -7.17 -20.23 2.54
C SER A 56 -8.13 -19.21 3.18
N VAL A 57 -8.61 -18.24 2.40
CA VAL A 57 -9.54 -17.20 2.86
C VAL A 57 -10.92 -17.41 2.25
N LYS A 58 -11.93 -17.45 3.12
CA LYS A 58 -13.32 -17.47 2.68
C LYS A 58 -13.82 -16.05 2.45
N TRP A 59 -13.94 -15.67 1.19
CA TRP A 59 -14.41 -14.35 0.79
C TRP A 59 -15.94 -14.23 0.84
N LYS A 60 -16.43 -13.17 1.48
CA LYS A 60 -17.85 -12.80 1.51
C LYS A 60 -18.02 -11.43 0.87
N HIS A 61 -18.83 -11.37 -0.19
CA HIS A 61 -19.17 -10.11 -0.84
C HIS A 61 -19.88 -9.19 0.15
N LYS A 62 -19.45 -7.93 0.22
CA LYS A 62 -20.12 -6.88 0.97
C LYS A 62 -21.11 -6.19 0.03
N ASN A 63 -22.35 -5.97 0.50
CA ASN A 63 -23.42 -5.33 -0.27
C ASN A 63 -23.18 -3.84 -0.61
N SER A 64 -21.94 -3.37 -0.49
CA SER A 64 -21.49 -2.05 -0.91
C SER A 64 -20.66 -2.21 -2.19
N SER A 65 -21.31 -2.21 -3.34
CA SER A 65 -20.64 -1.82 -4.57
C SER A 65 -20.73 -0.30 -4.67
N ARG A 66 -19.60 0.36 -4.90
CA ARG A 66 -19.55 1.78 -5.17
C ARG A 66 -18.72 1.98 -6.43
N ASP A 67 -19.26 2.71 -7.39
CA ASP A 67 -18.54 3.17 -8.58
C ASP A 67 -17.84 2.02 -9.37
N GLY A 68 -18.48 0.84 -9.45
CA GLY A 68 -17.98 -0.31 -10.21
C GLY A 68 -17.00 -1.23 -9.47
N VAL A 69 -16.63 -0.90 -8.23
CA VAL A 69 -15.76 -1.73 -7.39
C VAL A 69 -16.60 -2.71 -6.56
N GLN A 70 -16.23 -4.00 -6.60
CA GLN A 70 -16.76 -5.04 -5.72
C GLN A 70 -15.85 -5.17 -4.50
N ILE A 71 -16.43 -5.21 -3.31
CA ILE A 71 -15.67 -5.34 -2.06
C ILE A 71 -16.03 -6.66 -1.38
N PHE A 72 -15.02 -7.41 -0.99
CA PHE A 72 -15.14 -8.67 -0.26
C PHE A 72 -14.44 -8.53 1.09
N GLN A 73 -15.03 -9.12 2.13
CA GLN A 73 -14.36 -9.32 3.41
C GLN A 73 -14.06 -10.81 3.59
N GLY A 74 -12.84 -11.12 3.97
CA GLY A 74 -12.36 -12.48 4.15
C GLY A 74 -12.37 -12.91 5.61
N GLU A 75 -12.59 -14.20 5.82
CA GLU A 75 -12.33 -14.91 7.09
C GLU A 75 -11.35 -16.04 6.77
N GLU A 76 -10.15 -16.01 7.35
CA GLU A 76 -9.16 -17.08 7.18
C GLU A 76 -9.50 -18.28 8.06
N PHE A 77 -9.38 -19.50 7.52
CA PHE A 77 -9.65 -20.71 8.30
C PHE A 77 -8.60 -20.90 9.40
N GLY A 78 -9.02 -20.76 10.67
CA GLY A 78 -8.10 -20.84 11.82
C GLY A 78 -7.20 -19.60 11.99
N GLY A 79 -7.52 -18.51 11.30
CA GLY A 79 -6.79 -17.25 11.38
C GLY A 79 -7.08 -16.46 12.67
N ASN A 80 -6.35 -15.36 12.85
CA ASN A 80 -6.49 -14.47 13.98
C ASN A 80 -7.84 -13.70 13.93
N GLU A 81 -8.67 -13.83 14.97
CA GLU A 81 -9.97 -13.13 15.09
C GLU A 81 -9.83 -11.59 15.11
N ASP A 82 -8.64 -11.07 15.43
CA ASP A 82 -8.36 -9.63 15.43
C ASP A 82 -8.06 -9.07 14.03
N LEU A 83 -7.87 -9.92 13.00
CA LEU A 83 -7.56 -9.50 11.65
C LEU A 83 -8.81 -9.47 10.76
N THR A 84 -8.96 -8.39 10.01
CA THR A 84 -10.00 -8.27 8.97
C THR A 84 -9.35 -8.26 7.59
N TYR A 85 -9.59 -9.31 6.82
CA TYR A 85 -9.15 -9.40 5.43
C TYR A 85 -10.12 -8.64 4.52
N VAL A 86 -9.60 -7.86 3.58
CA VAL A 86 -10.40 -7.12 2.60
C VAL A 86 -9.81 -7.32 1.21
N CYS A 87 -10.67 -7.56 0.22
CA CYS A 87 -10.29 -7.66 -1.19
C CYS A 87 -11.22 -6.75 -2.01
N GLY A 88 -10.63 -5.88 -2.83
CA GLY A 88 -11.35 -5.04 -3.79
C GLY A 88 -11.10 -5.54 -5.20
N VAL A 89 -12.16 -5.74 -5.98
CA VAL A 89 -12.08 -6.16 -7.37
C VAL A 89 -12.71 -5.09 -8.25
N ASN A 90 -11.98 -4.68 -9.29
CA ASN A 90 -12.44 -3.72 -10.29
C ASN A 90 -11.93 -4.14 -11.68
N THR A 91 -12.63 -3.71 -12.72
CA THR A 91 -12.19 -3.82 -14.12
C THR A 91 -11.94 -2.43 -14.67
N ILE A 92 -10.70 -2.15 -15.06
CA ILE A 92 -10.29 -0.87 -15.66
C ILE A 92 -9.77 -1.10 -17.08
N ARG A 93 -9.90 -0.09 -17.93
CA ARG A 93 -9.30 -0.08 -19.28
C ARG A 93 -7.95 0.63 -19.22
N GLY A 94 -6.85 -0.08 -19.44
CA GLY A 94 -5.49 0.47 -19.45
C GLY A 94 -4.45 -0.61 -19.69
N ALA A 95 -3.18 -0.23 -19.85
CA ALA A 95 -2.07 -1.19 -19.86
C ALA A 95 -1.62 -1.50 -18.44
N LEU A 96 -1.08 -2.71 -18.22
CA LEU A 96 -0.51 -3.08 -16.92
C LEU A 96 0.63 -2.14 -16.49
N ALA A 97 1.42 -1.66 -17.47
CA ALA A 97 2.47 -0.68 -17.23
C ALA A 97 1.93 0.64 -16.67
N ASP A 98 0.75 1.09 -17.12
CA ASP A 98 0.11 2.31 -16.59
C ASP A 98 -0.28 2.14 -15.11
N VAL A 99 -0.73 0.93 -14.75
CA VAL A 99 -1.09 0.59 -13.37
C VAL A 99 0.16 0.51 -12.49
N ALA A 100 1.22 -0.16 -12.94
CA ALA A 100 2.47 -0.25 -12.19
C ALA A 100 3.14 1.12 -12.02
N ASP A 101 3.11 1.98 -13.04
CA ASP A 101 3.68 3.32 -12.99
C ASP A 101 3.02 4.21 -11.92
N LEU A 102 1.75 3.96 -11.60
CA LEU A 102 1.00 4.65 -10.55
C LEU A 102 1.56 4.39 -9.15
N PHE A 103 2.03 3.17 -8.89
CA PHE A 103 2.64 2.79 -7.62
C PHE A 103 4.16 3.09 -7.59
N HIS A 104 4.76 3.39 -8.74
CA HIS A 104 6.17 3.73 -8.85
C HIS A 104 6.43 5.21 -8.50
N LEU A 105 6.47 5.51 -7.19
CA LEU A 105 6.57 6.85 -6.63
C LEU A 105 8.01 7.39 -6.59
N THR A 106 8.50 7.83 -7.75
CA THR A 106 9.89 8.27 -7.94
C THR A 106 10.15 9.75 -7.63
N ASN A 107 9.10 10.54 -7.41
CA ASN A 107 9.21 11.97 -7.13
C ASN A 107 7.96 12.49 -6.41
N ASP A 108 8.05 13.72 -5.90
CA ASP A 108 7.00 14.38 -5.12
C ASP A 108 5.71 14.60 -5.92
N ASP A 109 5.79 14.86 -7.23
CA ASP A 109 4.60 15.05 -8.08
C ASP A 109 3.79 13.74 -8.23
N LYS A 110 4.50 12.61 -8.38
CA LYS A 110 3.87 11.29 -8.38
C LYS A 110 3.29 10.94 -7.02
N LEU A 111 4.00 11.23 -5.93
CA LEU A 111 3.50 11.03 -4.57
C LEU A 111 2.22 11.83 -4.35
N ALA A 112 2.21 13.12 -4.71
CA ALA A 112 1.03 13.97 -4.60
C ALA A 112 -0.15 13.45 -5.44
N SER A 113 0.14 12.96 -6.65
CA SER A 113 -0.87 12.36 -7.53
C SER A 113 -1.46 11.07 -6.94
N TYR A 114 -0.61 10.20 -6.40
CA TYR A 114 -1.01 8.97 -5.73
C TYR A 114 -1.85 9.26 -4.48
N ALA A 115 -1.36 10.11 -3.57
CA ALA A 115 -2.04 10.47 -2.32
C ALA A 115 -3.43 11.06 -2.58
N ARG A 116 -3.55 11.94 -3.58
CA ARG A 116 -4.83 12.54 -3.96
C ARG A 116 -5.89 11.51 -4.36
N VAL A 117 -5.50 10.36 -4.92
CA VAL A 117 -6.42 9.38 -5.49
C VAL A 117 -6.63 8.18 -4.56
N PHE A 118 -5.57 7.66 -3.95
CA PHE A 118 -5.59 6.39 -3.22
C PHE A 118 -5.54 6.54 -1.72
N GLU A 119 -4.80 7.52 -1.21
CA GLU A 119 -4.52 7.68 0.23
C GLU A 119 -4.86 9.12 0.66
N PRO A 120 -6.15 9.50 0.69
CA PRO A 120 -6.55 10.86 1.04
C PRO A 120 -6.21 11.24 2.49
N ASP A 121 -5.94 10.25 3.33
CA ASP A 121 -5.47 10.35 4.71
C ASP A 121 -3.93 10.25 4.83
N LEU A 122 -3.18 10.19 3.73
CA LEU A 122 -1.72 10.21 3.77
C LEU A 122 -1.21 11.55 4.31
N ILE A 123 -0.36 11.47 5.34
CA ILE A 123 0.37 12.61 5.88
C ILE A 123 1.69 12.79 5.15
N ASP A 124 2.47 11.70 5.06
CA ASP A 124 3.76 11.69 4.36
C ASP A 124 4.17 10.25 4.03
N MET A 125 5.05 10.09 3.04
CA MET A 125 5.62 8.81 2.63
C MET A 125 6.92 8.98 1.86
N PHE A 126 7.87 8.08 2.11
CA PHE A 126 9.10 8.02 1.33
C PHE A 126 9.68 6.60 1.26
N THR A 127 10.54 6.39 0.26
CA THR A 127 11.30 5.14 0.12
C THR A 127 12.57 5.21 0.96
N ILE A 128 12.68 4.32 1.95
CA ILE A 128 13.90 4.15 2.75
C ILE A 128 14.95 3.43 1.92
N HIS A 129 14.68 2.31 1.27
CA HIS A 129 15.69 1.64 0.43
C HIS A 129 15.08 1.11 -0.85
N ASP A 130 15.78 1.28 -1.97
CA ASP A 130 15.52 0.52 -3.19
C ASP A 130 16.38 -0.74 -3.13
N ILE A 131 15.76 -1.91 -2.97
CA ILE A 131 16.46 -3.22 -2.99
C ILE A 131 16.60 -3.69 -4.44
N VAL A 132 15.53 -3.58 -5.22
CA VAL A 132 15.53 -3.83 -6.67
C VAL A 132 14.85 -2.66 -7.37
N LYS A 133 15.49 -2.16 -8.43
CA LYS A 133 14.93 -1.15 -9.33
C LYS A 133 14.46 -1.78 -10.64
N PRO A 134 13.39 -1.25 -11.25
CA PRO A 134 13.00 -1.62 -12.60
C PRO A 134 14.17 -1.54 -13.59
N SER A 135 14.28 -2.56 -14.45
CA SER A 135 15.26 -2.59 -15.56
C SER A 135 14.56 -2.62 -16.91
N LEU A 136 15.31 -2.50 -18.02
CA LEU A 136 14.73 -2.61 -19.36
C LEU A 136 14.15 -4.02 -19.61
N GLU A 137 14.79 -5.04 -19.06
CA GLU A 137 14.40 -6.45 -19.18
C GLU A 137 13.23 -6.80 -18.25
N ASN A 138 13.20 -6.19 -17.06
CA ASN A 138 12.16 -6.38 -16.06
C ASN A 138 11.62 -5.03 -15.58
N PRO A 139 10.81 -4.34 -16.40
CA PRO A 139 10.37 -2.97 -16.13
C PRO A 139 9.33 -2.86 -15.02
N LEU A 140 8.75 -3.98 -14.58
CA LEU A 140 7.76 -4.01 -13.52
C LEU A 140 8.33 -4.49 -12.18
N HIS A 141 9.53 -5.08 -12.18
CA HIS A 141 10.11 -5.68 -10.99
C HIS A 141 10.70 -4.60 -10.09
N TYR A 142 10.08 -4.39 -8.93
CA TYR A 142 10.55 -3.45 -7.92
C TYR A 142 10.43 -4.07 -6.53
N ILE A 143 11.43 -3.83 -5.69
CA ILE A 143 11.41 -4.15 -4.27
C ILE A 143 11.94 -2.94 -3.51
N GLY A 144 11.11 -2.38 -2.64
CA GLY A 144 11.48 -1.21 -1.83
C GLY A 144 11.08 -1.33 -0.38
N VAL A 145 11.89 -0.79 0.52
CA VAL A 145 11.54 -0.55 1.92
C VAL A 145 10.93 0.82 2.02
N ARG A 146 9.69 0.92 2.50
CA ARG A 146 8.95 2.18 2.57
C ARG A 146 8.50 2.49 3.97
N TRP A 147 8.41 3.79 4.23
CA TRP A 147 7.72 4.32 5.39
C TRP A 147 6.60 5.26 4.94
N SER A 148 5.47 5.20 5.64
CA SER A 148 4.36 6.13 5.45
C SER A 148 3.66 6.43 6.77
N ALA A 149 3.19 7.66 6.92
CA ALA A 149 2.30 8.08 8.00
C ALA A 149 0.92 8.45 7.47
N VAL A 150 -0.12 8.02 8.16
CA VAL A 150 -1.53 8.26 7.82
C VAL A 150 -2.29 8.88 8.99
N GLU A 151 -3.23 9.76 8.66
CA GLU A 151 -4.18 10.34 9.61
C GLU A 151 -5.16 9.28 10.09
N SER A 152 -5.47 9.30 11.39
CA SER A 152 -6.50 8.40 11.87
C SER A 152 -7.89 8.84 11.42
N SER A 153 -8.71 7.90 10.97
CA SER A 153 -10.13 8.13 10.68
C SER A 153 -10.97 8.54 11.91
N SER A 154 -10.41 8.46 13.12
CA SER A 154 -11.04 8.90 14.37
C SER A 154 -10.17 9.93 15.08
N PRO A 155 -10.72 11.10 15.48
CA PRO A 155 -9.96 12.11 16.23
C PRO A 155 -9.54 11.66 17.63
N LEU A 156 -10.08 10.54 18.12
CA LEU A 156 -9.72 9.93 19.41
C LEU A 156 -8.53 8.97 19.30
N VAL A 157 -8.13 8.62 18.09
CA VAL A 157 -7.05 7.68 17.81
C VAL A 157 -5.89 8.47 17.21
N LYS A 158 -4.69 8.28 17.76
CA LYS A 158 -3.49 8.93 17.20
C LYS A 158 -3.24 8.43 15.78
N ASN A 159 -2.64 9.28 14.95
CA ASN A 159 -2.08 8.92 13.65
C ASN A 159 -1.15 7.70 13.76
N ARG A 160 -0.98 7.00 12.65
CA ARG A 160 -0.16 5.78 12.57
C ARG A 160 0.89 5.93 11.50
N ASP A 161 2.03 5.32 11.73
CA ASP A 161 3.05 5.12 10.73
C ASP A 161 3.31 3.62 10.53
N PHE A 162 3.86 3.30 9.36
CA PHE A 162 4.16 1.95 8.94
C PHE A 162 5.53 1.91 8.29
N CYS A 163 6.25 0.80 8.50
CA CYS A 163 7.45 0.46 7.74
C CYS A 163 7.21 -0.91 7.11
N TYR A 164 7.30 -1.00 5.79
CA TYR A 164 6.90 -2.20 5.05
C TYR A 164 7.73 -2.39 3.78
N LEU A 165 7.73 -3.63 3.28
CA LEU A 165 8.23 -3.94 1.94
C LEU A 165 7.10 -3.72 0.93
N GLU A 166 7.40 -2.95 -0.11
CA GLU A 166 6.56 -2.81 -1.30
C GLU A 166 7.17 -3.62 -2.44
N VAL A 167 6.33 -4.38 -3.14
CA VAL A 167 6.74 -5.27 -4.22
C VAL A 167 5.76 -5.14 -5.38
N HIS A 168 6.28 -4.98 -6.59
CA HIS A 168 5.55 -4.94 -7.85
C HIS A 168 6.16 -5.91 -8.88
#